data_AF-A0A2R6PNI7-F1
#
_entry.id   AF-A0A2R6PNI7-F1
#
_cell.length_a   1.000
_cell.length_b   1.000
_cell.length_c   1.000
_cell.angle_alpha   90.00
_cell.angle_beta   90.00
_cell.angle_gamma   90.00
#
_symmetry.space_group_name_H-M   'P 1'
#
loop_
_entity.id
_entity.type
_entity.pdbx_description
1 polymer ?
#
loop_
_entity_poly.entity_id
_entity_poly.type
_entity_poly.pdbx_seq_one_letter_code
_entity_poly.pdbx_strand_id
1 'polypeptide(L)'
;MANAGNAVATGMDNWIGRLIAQMASHYDNAIVSLAQQVTGPLMTVQTQQALVVSYKRQVDALPTSAEIRHSRQPKIGEPPSFRRSDNKTKLDEWLNLIILWCEHEGVATDKQDDKEGTKKEITALFTNKDLASKDFVKYAERFRTLGQLTGYDNELHIDKLREVLPRDMRLVLAGKNEAALPTEWTKFLDVLLNINKIANSEKSRGTVFSKGGSNDRHSRGCRQR
;
A
#
# COMPACT_ATOMS: atom_id res chain seq x y z
N MET A 1 58.14 58.65 6.10
CA MET A 1 57.61 57.33 6.52
C MET A 1 56.13 57.22 6.12
N ALA A 2 55.82 57.04 4.83
CA ALA A 2 54.43 57.00 4.34
C ALA A 2 54.14 55.83 3.38
N ASN A 3 55.02 54.82 3.30
CA ASN A 3 54.97 53.80 2.24
C ASN A 3 54.50 52.41 2.72
N ALA A 4 54.69 52.08 4.00
CA ALA A 4 54.30 50.77 4.52
C ALA A 4 52.78 50.62 4.75
N GLY A 5 52.10 51.70 5.15
CA GLY A 5 50.64 51.69 5.38
C GLY A 5 49.83 51.52 4.08
N ASN A 6 50.26 52.15 2.98
CA ASN A 6 49.58 52.00 1.68
C ASN A 6 49.73 50.60 1.11
N ALA A 7 50.91 49.97 1.23
CA ALA A 7 51.14 48.63 0.69
C ALA A 7 50.27 47.55 1.36
N VAL A 8 50.04 47.67 2.68
CA VAL A 8 49.18 46.74 3.43
C VAL A 8 47.70 46.96 3.09
N ALA A 9 47.26 48.22 2.97
CA ALA A 9 45.90 48.55 2.56
C ALA A 9 45.59 48.01 1.13
N THR A 10 46.47 48.23 0.17
CA THR A 10 46.32 47.72 -1.21
C THR A 10 46.35 46.19 -1.28
N GLY A 11 47.10 45.52 -0.40
CA GLY A 11 47.11 44.06 -0.31
C GLY A 11 45.77 43.50 0.18
N MET A 12 45.15 44.15 1.17
CA MET A 12 43.86 43.75 1.71
C MET A 12 42.71 44.01 0.72
N ASP A 13 42.73 45.15 0.03
CA ASP A 13 41.74 45.48 -1.00
C ASP A 13 41.80 44.48 -2.18
N ASN A 14 42.99 44.07 -2.60
CA ASN A 14 43.19 43.05 -3.63
C ASN A 14 42.70 41.66 -3.18
N TRP A 15 42.87 41.30 -1.91
CA TRP A 15 42.37 40.05 -1.36
C TRP A 15 40.84 40.02 -1.30
N ILE A 16 40.21 41.11 -0.85
CA ILE A 16 38.76 41.28 -0.83
C ILE A 16 38.20 41.18 -2.26
N GLY A 17 38.81 41.85 -3.23
CA GLY A 17 38.39 41.79 -4.63
C GLY A 17 38.44 40.37 -5.21
N ARG A 18 39.48 39.59 -4.89
CA ARG A 18 39.60 38.18 -5.33
C ARG A 18 38.55 37.29 -4.67
N LEU A 19 38.27 37.50 -3.38
CA LEU A 19 37.26 36.72 -2.66
C LEU A 19 35.86 36.98 -3.24
N ILE A 20 35.52 38.24 -3.52
CA ILE A 20 34.24 38.61 -4.16
C ILE A 20 34.13 37.95 -5.55
N ALA A 21 35.18 38.00 -6.37
CA ALA A 21 35.18 37.40 -7.69
C ALA A 21 35.03 35.86 -7.65
N GLN A 22 35.68 35.19 -6.69
CA GLN A 22 35.53 33.74 -6.50
C GLN A 22 34.12 33.36 -6.07
N MET A 23 33.51 34.11 -5.14
CA MET A 23 32.13 33.87 -4.73
C MET A 23 31.18 34.09 -5.90
N ALA A 24 31.33 35.19 -6.65
CA ALA A 24 30.51 35.48 -7.82
C ALA A 24 30.60 34.35 -8.87
N SER A 25 31.81 33.93 -9.23
CA SER A 25 32.03 32.84 -10.18
C SER A 25 31.45 31.51 -9.68
N HIS A 26 31.55 31.21 -8.39
CA HIS A 26 30.96 30.00 -7.82
C HIS A 26 29.43 30.00 -7.96
N TYR A 27 28.77 31.12 -7.65
CA TYR A 27 27.32 31.24 -7.79
C TYR A 27 26.87 31.18 -9.25
N ASP A 28 27.56 31.88 -10.16
CA ASP A 28 27.25 31.83 -11.59
C ASP A 28 27.35 30.41 -12.15
N ASN A 29 28.41 29.68 -11.78
CA ASN A 29 28.59 28.28 -12.19
C ASN A 29 27.52 27.36 -11.61
N ALA A 30 27.10 27.58 -10.36
CA ALA A 30 26.02 26.80 -9.73
C ALA A 30 24.68 27.06 -10.43
N ILE A 31 24.38 28.31 -10.79
CA ILE A 31 23.17 28.69 -11.54
C ILE A 31 23.15 28.02 -12.91
N VAL A 32 24.27 28.07 -13.65
CA VAL A 32 24.38 27.44 -14.97
C VAL A 32 24.23 25.91 -14.87
N SER A 33 24.84 25.28 -13.87
CA SER A 33 24.71 23.83 -13.65
C SER A 33 23.27 23.42 -13.33
N LEU A 34 22.58 24.17 -12.47
CA LEU A 34 21.17 23.93 -12.16
C LEU A 34 20.29 24.11 -13.39
N ALA A 35 20.52 25.15 -14.20
CA ALA A 35 19.76 25.39 -15.43
C ALA A 35 19.94 24.24 -16.43
N GLN A 36 21.16 23.72 -16.58
CA GLN A 36 21.44 22.57 -17.44
C GLN A 36 20.74 21.30 -16.95
N GLN A 37 20.73 21.06 -15.63
CA GLN A 37 20.04 19.91 -15.04
C GLN A 37 18.52 19.97 -15.24
N VAL A 38 17.91 21.16 -15.20
CA VAL A 38 16.46 21.33 -15.38
C VAL A 38 16.03 21.27 -16.86
N THR A 39 16.93 21.59 -17.79
CA THR A 39 16.63 21.60 -19.23
C THR A 39 16.16 20.23 -19.74
N GLY A 40 16.85 19.14 -19.39
CA GLY A 40 16.49 17.80 -19.83
C GLY A 40 15.07 17.36 -19.39
N PRO A 41 14.76 17.39 -18.09
CA PRO A 41 13.42 17.11 -17.57
C PRO A 41 12.35 18.00 -18.19
N LEU A 42 12.61 19.30 -18.35
CA LEU A 42 11.66 20.24 -18.97
C LEU A 42 11.28 19.81 -20.39
N MET A 43 12.26 19.41 -21.21
CA MET A 43 11.99 18.93 -22.56
C MET A 43 11.15 17.65 -22.55
N THR A 44 11.42 16.71 -21.64
CA THR A 44 10.62 15.47 -21.53
C THR A 44 9.17 15.75 -21.12
N VAL A 45 8.95 16.70 -20.20
CA VAL A 45 7.61 17.12 -19.78
C VAL A 45 6.87 17.79 -20.94
N GLN A 46 7.54 18.65 -21.71
CA GLN A 46 6.93 19.27 -22.90
C GLN A 46 6.54 18.24 -23.97
N THR A 47 7.40 17.24 -24.21
CA THR A 47 7.08 16.14 -25.14
C THR A 47 5.89 15.31 -24.66
N GLN A 48 5.85 14.95 -23.37
CA GLN A 48 4.72 14.24 -22.79
C GLN A 48 3.43 15.05 -22.86
N GLN A 49 3.50 16.37 -22.59
CA GLN A 49 2.36 17.26 -22.70
C GLN A 49 1.80 17.31 -24.14
N ALA A 50 2.68 17.36 -25.14
CA ALA A 50 2.27 17.34 -26.55
C ALA A 50 1.55 16.03 -26.92
N LEU A 51 2.04 14.89 -26.41
CA LEU A 51 1.39 13.59 -26.60
C LEU A 51 0.01 13.55 -25.94
N VAL A 52 -0.10 13.98 -24.68
CA VAL A 52 -1.38 14.03 -23.96
C VAL A 52 -2.40 14.90 -24.68
N VAL A 53 -1.98 16.06 -25.21
CA VAL A 53 -2.86 16.93 -26.01
C VAL A 53 -3.29 16.25 -27.31
N SER A 54 -2.40 15.53 -27.98
CA SER A 54 -2.73 14.76 -29.19
C SER A 54 -3.75 13.66 -28.88
N TYR A 55 -3.53 12.84 -27.85
CA TYR A 55 -4.46 11.79 -27.45
C TYR A 55 -5.80 12.36 -27.02
N LYS A 56 -5.80 13.45 -26.26
CA LYS A 56 -7.04 14.12 -25.86
C LYS A 56 -7.86 14.58 -27.06
N ARG A 57 -7.22 15.18 -28.09
CA ARG A 57 -7.91 15.53 -29.34
C ARG A 57 -8.49 14.32 -30.07
N GLN A 58 -7.79 13.20 -30.06
CA GLN A 58 -8.31 11.96 -30.66
C GLN A 58 -9.53 11.43 -29.88
N VAL A 59 -9.50 11.50 -28.55
CA VAL A 59 -10.62 11.14 -27.69
C VAL A 59 -11.81 12.09 -27.87
N ASP A 60 -11.57 13.40 -27.92
CA ASP A 60 -12.62 14.41 -28.11
C ASP A 60 -13.21 14.36 -29.53
N ALA A 61 -12.46 13.84 -30.51
CA ALA A 61 -12.94 13.59 -31.87
C ALA A 61 -13.75 12.29 -32.00
N LEU A 62 -13.81 11.46 -30.94
CA LEU A 62 -14.75 10.35 -30.91
C LEU A 62 -16.17 10.92 -30.74
N PRO A 63 -17.15 10.47 -31.53
CA PRO A 63 -18.51 10.97 -31.41
C PRO A 63 -19.06 10.69 -30.00
N THR A 64 -19.40 11.76 -29.27
CA THR A 64 -20.15 11.66 -28.02
C THR A 64 -21.45 10.92 -28.31
N SER A 65 -21.64 9.80 -27.62
CA SER A 65 -22.76 8.86 -27.73
C SER A 65 -24.13 9.54 -27.61
N ALA A 66 -24.61 10.14 -28.69
CA ALA A 66 -26.01 10.49 -28.90
C ALA A 66 -26.52 10.09 -30.30
N GLU A 67 -25.65 9.69 -31.23
CA GLU A 67 -26.05 9.12 -32.52
C GLU A 67 -25.09 8.02 -33.02
N ILE A 68 -24.89 6.95 -32.27
CA ILE A 68 -24.37 5.70 -32.88
C ILE A 68 -25.56 4.90 -33.35
N ARG A 69 -26.05 5.25 -34.56
CA ARG A 69 -26.77 4.29 -35.40
C ARG A 69 -25.90 3.05 -35.54
N HIS A 70 -26.52 1.90 -35.36
CA HIS A 70 -25.97 0.58 -35.64
C HIS A 70 -25.22 0.54 -36.98
N SER A 71 -23.90 0.66 -36.96
CA SER A 71 -23.06 0.21 -38.07
C SER A 71 -21.62 -0.03 -37.61
N ARG A 72 -21.38 -1.33 -37.37
CA ARG A 72 -20.12 -2.06 -37.48
C ARG A 72 -19.11 -1.82 -36.35
N GLN A 73 -19.46 -2.34 -35.17
CA GLN A 73 -18.47 -3.12 -34.41
C GLN A 73 -17.81 -4.14 -35.37
N PRO A 74 -16.49 -4.36 -35.33
CA PRO A 74 -15.93 -5.56 -35.91
C PRO A 74 -16.60 -6.72 -35.18
N LYS A 75 -17.52 -7.43 -35.87
CA LYS A 75 -18.02 -8.70 -35.36
C LYS A 75 -16.85 -9.66 -35.45
N ILE A 76 -16.02 -9.71 -34.41
CA ILE A 76 -15.14 -10.86 -34.20
C ILE A 76 -16.12 -12.03 -34.01
N GLY A 77 -16.38 -12.74 -35.09
CA GLY A 77 -17.25 -13.91 -35.07
C GLY A 77 -16.65 -14.97 -34.15
N GLU A 78 -17.49 -15.86 -33.65
CA GLU A 78 -17.05 -17.01 -32.87
C GLU A 78 -15.87 -17.72 -33.59
N PRO A 79 -14.77 -18.02 -32.88
CA PRO A 79 -13.58 -18.59 -33.51
C PRO A 79 -13.92 -19.92 -34.22
N PRO A 80 -13.37 -20.16 -35.42
CA PRO A 80 -13.66 -21.38 -36.18
C PRO A 80 -13.19 -22.62 -35.42
N SER A 81 -13.84 -23.77 -35.61
CA SER A 81 -13.44 -25.03 -34.95
C SER A 81 -12.06 -25.51 -35.41
N PHE A 82 -11.11 -25.73 -34.49
CA PHE A 82 -9.81 -26.34 -34.78
C PHE A 82 -9.96 -27.81 -35.19
N ARG A 83 -9.45 -28.21 -36.36
CA ARG A 83 -9.52 -29.60 -36.82
C ARG A 83 -8.23 -30.34 -36.47
N ARG A 84 -8.35 -31.64 -36.20
CA ARG A 84 -7.19 -32.53 -35.90
C ARG A 84 -6.17 -32.61 -37.05
N SER A 85 -6.55 -32.19 -38.26
CA SER A 85 -5.68 -32.09 -39.45
C SER A 85 -4.87 -30.79 -39.53
N ASP A 86 -5.10 -29.84 -38.62
CA ASP A 86 -4.40 -28.56 -38.61
C ASP A 86 -3.00 -28.70 -37.98
N ASN A 87 -2.04 -27.97 -38.53
CA ASN A 87 -0.65 -28.03 -38.12
C ASN A 87 -0.36 -27.02 -36.98
N LYS A 88 0.85 -27.07 -36.43
CA LYS A 88 1.26 -26.28 -35.26
C LYS A 88 1.08 -24.76 -35.46
N THR A 89 1.42 -24.23 -36.63
CA THR A 89 1.25 -22.79 -36.94
C THR A 89 -0.22 -22.37 -36.92
N LYS A 90 -1.12 -23.22 -37.44
CA LYS A 90 -2.57 -22.98 -37.37
C LYS A 90 -3.11 -23.06 -35.94
N LEU A 91 -2.50 -23.87 -35.08
CA LEU A 91 -2.88 -23.93 -33.66
C LEU A 91 -2.55 -22.62 -32.95
N ASP A 92 -1.35 -22.07 -33.17
CA ASP A 92 -0.94 -20.80 -32.55
C ASP A 92 -1.80 -19.63 -33.05
N GLU A 93 -2.07 -19.56 -34.36
CA GLU A 93 -2.99 -18.58 -34.94
C GLU A 93 -4.42 -18.72 -34.40
N TRP A 94 -4.90 -19.95 -34.24
CA TRP A 94 -6.22 -20.24 -33.66
C TRP A 94 -6.30 -19.84 -32.18
N LEU A 95 -5.26 -20.12 -31.39
CA LEU A 95 -5.20 -19.70 -29.98
C LEU A 95 -5.20 -18.19 -29.84
N ASN A 96 -4.47 -17.46 -30.69
CA ASN A 96 -4.49 -15.99 -30.70
C ASN A 96 -5.89 -15.44 -31.02
N LEU A 97 -6.62 -16.07 -31.95
CA LEU A 97 -8.00 -15.70 -32.27
C LEU A 97 -8.95 -15.94 -31.10
N ILE A 98 -8.79 -17.04 -30.37
CA ILE A 98 -9.57 -17.36 -29.17
C ILE A 98 -9.31 -16.32 -28.07
N ILE A 99 -8.05 -15.96 -27.82
CA ILE A 99 -7.68 -14.94 -26.82
C ILE A 99 -8.31 -13.60 -27.16
N LEU A 100 -8.17 -13.16 -28.42
CA LEU A 100 -8.75 -11.89 -28.89
C LEU A 100 -10.28 -11.88 -28.80
N TRP A 101 -10.93 -13.01 -29.07
CA TRP A 101 -12.38 -13.16 -28.94
C TRP A 101 -12.83 -13.11 -27.48
N CYS A 102 -12.13 -13.77 -26.56
CA CYS A 102 -12.41 -13.70 -25.12
C CYS A 102 -12.25 -12.26 -24.57
N GLU A 103 -11.21 -11.54 -24.99
CA GLU A 103 -10.98 -10.13 -24.61
C GLU A 103 -12.07 -9.20 -25.15
N HIS A 104 -12.54 -9.44 -26.39
CA HIS A 104 -13.61 -8.66 -27.01
C HIS A 104 -14.98 -8.92 -26.39
N GLU A 105 -15.31 -10.17 -26.07
CA GLU A 105 -16.58 -10.56 -25.44
C GLU A 105 -16.64 -10.22 -23.95
N GLY A 106 -15.57 -9.62 -23.39
CA GLY A 106 -15.51 -9.29 -21.97
C GLY A 106 -15.52 -10.54 -21.07
N VAL A 107 -15.16 -11.70 -21.63
CA VAL A 107 -14.91 -12.92 -20.86
C VAL A 107 -13.57 -12.71 -20.16
N ALA A 108 -13.61 -11.93 -19.07
CA ALA A 108 -12.53 -11.85 -18.13
C ALA A 108 -12.12 -13.28 -17.80
N THR A 109 -10.89 -13.66 -18.13
CA THR A 109 -10.37 -14.97 -17.74
C THR A 109 -10.54 -15.08 -16.23
N ASP A 110 -11.25 -16.10 -15.73
CA ASP A 110 -11.63 -16.29 -14.31
C ASP A 110 -10.47 -15.98 -13.32
N LYS A 111 -9.23 -16.23 -13.75
CA LYS A 111 -8.00 -15.96 -13.00
C LYS A 111 -7.76 -14.50 -12.61
N GLN A 112 -8.26 -13.53 -13.37
CA GLN A 112 -8.08 -12.10 -13.08
C GLN A 112 -9.18 -11.61 -12.13
N ASP A 113 -10.42 -12.11 -12.29
CA ASP A 113 -11.52 -11.84 -11.37
C ASP A 113 -11.29 -12.44 -9.98
N ASP A 114 -10.72 -13.64 -9.89
CA ASP A 114 -10.38 -14.27 -8.60
C ASP A 114 -9.35 -13.45 -7.80
N LYS A 115 -8.33 -12.92 -8.49
CA LYS A 115 -7.28 -12.08 -7.86
C LYS A 115 -7.83 -10.72 -7.45
N GLU A 116 -8.65 -10.11 -8.28
CA GLU A 116 -9.30 -8.84 -7.97
C GLU A 116 -10.32 -8.99 -6.84
N GLY A 117 -11.07 -10.09 -6.82
CA GLY A 117 -11.97 -10.46 -5.73
C GLY A 117 -11.23 -10.65 -4.41
N THR A 118 -10.12 -11.37 -4.43
CA THR A 118 -9.26 -11.56 -3.24
C THR A 118 -8.71 -10.23 -2.72
N LYS A 119 -8.27 -9.33 -3.60
CA LYS A 119 -7.81 -7.98 -3.22
C LYS A 119 -8.92 -7.14 -2.60
N LYS A 120 -10.14 -7.21 -3.14
CA LYS A 120 -11.30 -6.54 -2.54
C LYS A 120 -11.60 -7.10 -1.16
N GLU A 121 -11.56 -8.42 -0.99
CA GLU A 121 -11.88 -9.07 0.28
C GLU A 121 -10.85 -8.75 1.38
N ILE A 122 -9.55 -8.79 1.08
CA ILE A 122 -8.53 -8.43 2.09
C ILE A 122 -8.60 -6.94 2.46
N THR A 123 -8.93 -6.07 1.50
CA THR A 123 -9.06 -4.63 1.75
C THR A 123 -10.25 -4.36 2.68
N ALA A 124 -11.36 -5.09 2.50
CA ALA A 124 -12.48 -5.04 3.44
C ALA A 124 -12.08 -5.59 4.83
N LEU A 125 -11.22 -6.61 4.88
CA LEU A 125 -10.72 -7.15 6.13
C LEU A 125 -9.79 -6.18 6.88
N PHE A 126 -9.03 -5.33 6.17
CA PHE A 126 -8.17 -4.30 6.78
C PHE A 126 -8.92 -3.26 7.61
N THR A 127 -10.23 -3.11 7.41
CA THR A 127 -11.04 -2.14 8.16
C THR A 127 -11.99 -2.82 9.16
N ASN A 128 -12.05 -4.16 9.18
CA ASN A 128 -12.99 -4.92 9.99
C ASN A 128 -12.54 -5.04 11.46
N LYS A 129 -12.68 -3.93 12.19
CA LYS A 129 -12.35 -3.83 13.62
C LYS A 129 -13.30 -4.64 14.50
N ASP A 130 -14.55 -4.83 14.07
CA ASP A 130 -15.55 -5.57 14.83
C ASP A 130 -15.21 -7.05 14.93
N LEU A 131 -14.83 -7.67 13.81
CA LEU A 131 -14.39 -9.07 13.80
C LEU A 131 -13.10 -9.24 14.62
N ALA A 132 -12.12 -8.35 14.46
CA ALA A 132 -10.87 -8.39 15.22
C ALA A 132 -11.10 -8.24 16.74
N SER A 133 -12.06 -7.40 17.15
CA SER A 133 -12.44 -7.19 18.55
C SER A 133 -13.20 -8.39 19.14
N LYS A 134 -14.13 -8.97 18.36
CA LYS A 134 -15.00 -10.05 18.82
C LYS A 134 -14.29 -11.41 18.84
N ASP A 135 -13.56 -11.73 17.78
CA ASP A 135 -12.88 -13.01 17.58
C ASP A 135 -11.62 -12.79 16.74
N PHE A 136 -10.55 -12.38 17.43
CA PHE A 136 -9.26 -12.12 16.79
C PHE A 136 -8.66 -13.38 16.14
N VAL A 137 -8.97 -14.57 16.64
CA VAL A 137 -8.46 -15.83 16.05
C VAL A 137 -9.07 -16.03 14.67
N LYS A 138 -10.39 -15.90 14.56
CA LYS A 138 -11.09 -15.99 13.29
C LYS A 138 -10.70 -14.88 12.32
N TYR A 139 -10.45 -13.67 12.82
CA TYR A 139 -9.90 -12.57 12.03
C TYR A 139 -8.53 -12.95 11.43
N ALA A 140 -7.61 -13.43 12.27
CA ALA A 140 -6.24 -13.77 11.88
C ALA A 140 -6.19 -14.91 10.86
N GLU A 141 -7.05 -15.92 10.98
CA GLU A 141 -7.14 -17.01 10.00
C GLU A 141 -7.55 -16.49 8.61
N ARG A 142 -8.59 -15.66 8.55
CA ARG A 142 -9.02 -15.04 7.28
C ARG A 142 -7.94 -14.14 6.69
N PHE A 143 -7.28 -13.36 7.56
CA PHE A 143 -6.18 -12.49 7.15
C PHE A 143 -5.02 -13.31 6.59
N ARG A 144 -4.68 -14.44 7.22
CA ARG A 144 -3.60 -15.32 6.78
C ARG A 144 -3.86 -15.86 5.38
N THR A 145 -5.07 -16.39 5.13
CA THR A 145 -5.45 -16.93 3.82
C THR A 145 -5.43 -15.87 2.74
N LEU A 146 -6.09 -14.72 2.97
CA LEU A 146 -6.20 -13.68 1.96
C LEU A 146 -4.85 -12.97 1.73
N GLY A 147 -4.07 -12.73 2.79
CA GLY A 147 -2.75 -12.07 2.71
C GLY A 147 -1.73 -12.85 1.89
N GLN A 148 -1.79 -14.19 1.95
CA GLN A 148 -0.93 -15.04 1.11
C GLN A 148 -1.25 -14.95 -0.38
N LEU A 149 -2.52 -14.69 -0.72
CA LEU A 149 -3.00 -14.68 -2.10
C LEU A 149 -2.84 -13.31 -2.80
N THR A 150 -2.64 -12.23 -2.03
CA THR A 150 -2.65 -10.85 -2.57
C THR A 150 -1.26 -10.34 -2.96
N GLY A 151 -0.20 -10.92 -2.39
CA GLY A 151 1.18 -10.54 -2.69
C GLY A 151 1.58 -9.12 -2.23
N TYR A 152 0.81 -8.51 -1.32
CA TYR A 152 1.21 -7.23 -0.71
C TYR A 152 2.47 -7.39 0.15
N ASP A 153 3.21 -6.28 0.31
CA ASP A 153 4.43 -6.26 1.11
C ASP A 153 4.17 -6.54 2.61
N ASN A 154 5.23 -6.88 3.34
CA ASN A 154 5.14 -7.17 4.77
C ASN A 154 4.74 -5.93 5.59
N GLU A 155 5.24 -4.76 5.22
CA GLU A 155 5.06 -3.51 5.96
C GLU A 155 3.58 -3.10 5.99
N LEU A 156 2.91 -3.12 4.83
CA LEU A 156 1.49 -2.83 4.69
C LEU A 156 0.64 -3.80 5.52
N HIS A 157 0.93 -5.10 5.47
CA HIS A 157 0.21 -6.08 6.27
C HIS A 157 0.38 -5.82 7.77
N ILE A 158 1.59 -5.52 8.23
CA ILE A 158 1.89 -5.21 9.63
C ILE A 158 1.14 -3.94 10.07
N ASP A 159 1.17 -2.89 9.26
CA ASP A 159 0.49 -1.63 9.55
C ASP A 159 -1.03 -1.83 9.67
N LYS A 160 -1.62 -2.59 8.74
CA LYS A 160 -3.06 -2.90 8.79
C LYS A 160 -3.42 -3.76 9.99
N LEU A 161 -2.59 -4.73 10.36
CA LEU A 161 -2.77 -5.51 11.58
C LEU A 161 -2.71 -4.64 12.85
N ARG A 162 -1.80 -3.66 12.91
CA ARG A 162 -1.70 -2.71 14.03
C ARG A 162 -2.95 -1.83 14.13
N GLU A 163 -3.53 -1.43 12.99
CA GLU A 163 -4.71 -0.56 12.93
C GLU A 163 -5.99 -1.22 13.48
N VAL A 164 -6.18 -2.51 13.17
CA VAL A 164 -7.38 -3.27 13.59
C VAL A 164 -7.29 -3.89 14.98
N LEU A 165 -6.10 -3.87 15.59
CA LEU A 165 -5.83 -4.60 16.82
C LEU A 165 -6.74 -4.13 17.97
N PRO A 166 -7.31 -5.01 18.80
CA PRO A 166 -8.08 -4.61 19.98
C PRO A 166 -7.22 -3.82 20.98
N ARG A 167 -7.84 -2.92 21.78
CA ARG A 167 -7.12 -2.04 22.73
C ARG A 167 -6.26 -2.82 23.73
N ASP A 168 -6.80 -3.87 24.34
CA ASP A 168 -6.09 -4.67 25.34
C ASP A 168 -4.80 -5.27 24.76
N MET A 169 -4.87 -5.76 23.53
CA MET A 169 -3.72 -6.31 22.83
C MET A 169 -2.70 -5.22 22.43
N ARG A 170 -3.16 -4.02 22.07
CA ARG A 170 -2.28 -2.88 21.76
C ARG A 170 -1.45 -2.46 22.96
N LEU A 171 -2.05 -2.47 24.16
CA LEU A 171 -1.32 -2.13 25.39
C LEU A 171 -0.19 -3.11 25.65
N VAL A 172 -0.45 -4.42 25.50
CA VAL A 172 0.58 -5.45 25.66
C VAL A 172 1.65 -5.34 24.57
N LEU A 173 1.25 -5.04 23.33
CA LEU A 173 2.19 -4.84 22.22
C LEU A 173 3.09 -3.62 22.44
N ALA A 174 2.54 -2.50 22.91
CA ALA A 174 3.29 -1.27 23.19
C ALA A 174 4.32 -1.43 24.33
N GLY A 175 4.12 -2.39 25.22
CA GLY A 175 5.09 -2.75 26.25
C GLY A 175 6.27 -3.61 25.73
N LYS A 176 6.23 -4.06 24.47
CA LYS A 176 7.33 -4.83 23.86
C LYS A 176 8.35 -3.91 23.18
N ASN A 177 9.60 -4.36 23.15
CA ASN A 177 10.64 -3.70 22.38
C ASN A 177 10.34 -3.80 20.88
N GLU A 178 10.15 -2.66 20.22
CA GLU A 178 9.87 -2.58 18.77
C GLU A 178 10.96 -3.24 17.92
N ALA A 179 12.23 -3.11 18.30
CA ALA A 179 13.35 -3.73 17.57
C ALA A 179 13.34 -5.28 17.62
N ALA A 180 12.58 -5.87 18.55
CA ALA A 180 12.42 -7.30 18.68
C ALA A 180 11.16 -7.84 17.97
N LEU A 181 10.35 -6.96 17.36
CA LEU A 181 9.16 -7.38 16.62
C LEU A 181 9.54 -7.91 15.24
N PRO A 182 8.91 -9.01 14.78
CA PRO A 182 9.18 -9.53 13.44
C PRO A 182 8.81 -8.54 12.35
N THR A 183 9.65 -8.45 11.33
CA THR A 183 9.41 -7.68 10.09
C THR A 183 8.64 -8.48 9.04
N GLU A 184 8.55 -9.80 9.19
CA GLU A 184 7.67 -10.65 8.38
C GLU A 184 6.27 -10.68 8.99
N TRP A 185 5.26 -10.36 8.17
CA TRP A 185 3.89 -10.18 8.67
C TRP A 185 3.29 -11.46 9.26
N THR A 186 3.67 -12.63 8.75
CA THR A 186 3.20 -13.93 9.23
C THR A 186 3.71 -14.22 10.65
N LYS A 187 4.99 -13.97 10.91
CA LYS A 187 5.61 -14.07 12.24
C LYS A 187 5.04 -13.02 13.19
N PHE A 188 4.79 -11.81 12.69
CA PHE A 188 4.13 -10.76 13.47
C PHE A 188 2.71 -11.19 13.89
N LEU A 189 1.93 -11.78 12.98
CA LEU A 189 0.61 -12.31 13.28
C LEU A 189 0.63 -13.43 14.36
N ASP A 190 1.65 -14.30 14.35
CA ASP A 190 1.83 -15.30 15.40
C ASP A 190 2.10 -14.68 16.78
N VAL A 191 2.88 -13.57 16.82
CA VAL A 191 3.07 -12.80 18.06
C VAL A 191 1.75 -12.22 18.55
N LEU A 192 0.92 -11.68 17.66
CA LEU A 192 -0.40 -11.16 18.01
C LEU A 192 -1.33 -12.27 18.52
N LEU A 193 -1.34 -13.44 17.90
CA LEU A 193 -2.10 -14.61 18.38
C LEU A 193 -1.66 -15.03 19.79
N ASN A 194 -0.36 -14.98 20.08
CA ASN A 194 0.14 -15.25 21.43
C ASN A 194 -0.33 -14.20 22.45
N ILE A 195 -0.28 -12.91 22.09
CA ILE A 195 -0.81 -11.82 22.94
C ILE A 195 -2.32 -12.01 23.19
N ASN A 196 -3.07 -12.41 22.17
CA ASN A 196 -4.50 -12.68 22.30
C ASN A 196 -4.80 -13.80 23.32
N LYS A 197 -3.96 -14.86 23.38
CA LYS A 197 -4.08 -15.92 24.39
C LYS A 197 -3.89 -15.37 25.80
N ILE A 198 -2.87 -14.53 25.99
CA ILE A 198 -2.56 -13.92 27.30
C ILE A 198 -3.74 -13.04 27.75
N ALA A 199 -4.17 -12.11 26.90
CA ALA A 199 -5.24 -11.15 27.22
C ALA A 199 -6.60 -11.83 27.52
N ASN A 200 -6.92 -12.95 26.86
CA ASN A 200 -8.17 -13.68 27.11
C ASN A 200 -8.09 -14.66 28.29
N SER A 201 -6.89 -15.17 28.61
CA SER A 201 -6.68 -15.97 29.84
C SER A 201 -6.86 -15.13 31.12
N GLU A 202 -6.56 -13.83 31.05
CA GLU A 202 -6.76 -12.89 32.16
C GLU A 202 -8.24 -12.61 32.44
N LYS A 203 -9.05 -12.47 31.38
CA LYS A 203 -10.49 -12.22 31.47
C LYS A 203 -11.26 -13.35 32.15
N SER A 204 -10.79 -14.59 31.99
CA SER A 204 -11.38 -15.78 32.64
C SER A 204 -10.90 -15.97 34.09
N ARG A 205 -9.80 -15.33 34.50
CA ARG A 205 -9.33 -15.32 35.92
C ARG A 205 -10.10 -14.33 36.79
N GLY A 206 -10.60 -13.24 36.21
CA GLY A 206 -11.35 -12.19 36.92
C GLY A 206 -12.73 -12.62 37.44
N THR A 207 -13.28 -13.75 37.01
CA THR A 207 -14.65 -14.19 37.36
C THR A 207 -14.71 -15.05 38.63
N VAL A 208 -13.57 -15.46 39.20
CA VAL A 208 -13.52 -16.39 40.35
C VAL A 208 -13.78 -15.69 41.70
N PHE A 209 -13.75 -14.36 41.78
CA PHE A 209 -13.82 -13.62 43.06
C PHE A 209 -15.14 -12.88 43.36
N SER A 210 -16.24 -13.21 42.70
CA SER A 210 -17.55 -12.59 42.99
C SER A 210 -18.65 -13.61 43.24
N LYS A 211 -18.54 -14.42 44.30
CA LYS A 211 -19.73 -15.05 44.92
C LYS A 211 -19.49 -15.42 46.39
N GLY A 212 -19.41 -14.41 47.24
CA GLY A 212 -19.62 -14.54 48.69
C GLY A 212 -20.97 -13.95 49.07
N GLY A 213 -22.06 -14.67 48.77
CA GLY A 213 -23.37 -14.33 49.31
C GLY A 213 -23.39 -14.63 50.80
N SER A 214 -23.56 -13.61 51.64
CA SER A 214 -23.86 -13.78 53.06
C SER A 214 -25.14 -13.02 53.37
N ASN A 215 -26.27 -13.71 53.18
CA ASN A 215 -27.46 -13.48 53.98
C ASN A 215 -27.79 -14.83 54.61
N ASP A 216 -27.69 -14.93 55.93
CA ASP A 216 -28.72 -15.61 56.69
C ASP A 216 -28.79 -15.11 58.13
N ARG A 217 -30.05 -14.89 58.52
CA ARG A 217 -30.51 -14.41 59.82
C ARG A 217 -30.65 -15.58 60.79
N HIS A 218 -30.58 -15.21 62.07
CA HIS A 218 -31.30 -15.76 63.22
C HIS A 218 -30.69 -16.87 64.09
N SER A 219 -30.75 -16.55 65.39
CA SER A 219 -31.03 -17.42 66.54
C SER A 219 -29.90 -18.25 67.14
N ARG A 220 -29.34 -17.75 68.24
CA ARG A 220 -28.95 -18.60 69.37
C ARG A 220 -29.45 -17.99 70.67
N GLY A 221 -30.53 -18.55 71.20
CA GLY A 221 -30.71 -18.71 72.63
C GLY A 221 -30.42 -20.17 72.99
N CYS A 222 -29.56 -20.41 73.99
CA CYS A 222 -29.59 -21.57 74.90
C CYS A 222 -28.46 -21.46 75.98
N ARG A 223 -28.86 -20.95 77.14
CA ARG A 223 -28.72 -21.42 78.54
C ARG A 223 -27.49 -22.20 79.08
N GLN A 224 -27.25 -21.93 80.38
CA GLN A 224 -26.50 -22.63 81.45
C GLN A 224 -24.98 -22.36 81.49
N ARG A 225 -24.37 -21.94 82.61
CA ARG A 225 -24.66 -22.10 84.05
C ARG A 225 -24.80 -20.78 84.80
#